data_AF-A0A147KIE3-F1
#
_entry.id   AF-A0A147KIE3-F1
#
_cell.length_a   1.000
_cell.length_b   1.000
_cell.length_c   1.000
_cell.angle_alpha   90.00
_cell.angle_beta   90.00
_cell.angle_gamma   90.00
#
_symmetry.space_group_name_H-M   'P 1'
#
loop_
_entity.id
_entity.type
_entity.pdbx_description
1 polymer ?
#
loop_
_entity_poly.entity_id
_entity_poly.type
_entity_poly.pdbx_seq_one_letter_code
_entity_poly.pdbx_strand_id
1 'polypeptide(L)'
;MTEPSERELQRLNLLGPWPTGAEDLEASHPDWMIWRSRGQDGTHGPWMAQRPEFLTPRQQTRGLRSTLTADTVDELGRLLDAQERLREQEASDG
;
A
#
# COMPACT_ATOMS: atom_id res chain seq x y z
N MET A 1 -12.60 -11.62 -26.47
CA MET A 1 -11.85 -10.46 -25.95
C MET A 1 -12.81 -9.69 -25.09
N THR A 2 -12.64 -9.75 -23.77
CA THR A 2 -13.53 -9.04 -22.85
C THR A 2 -13.05 -7.60 -22.75
N GLU A 3 -13.93 -6.65 -23.00
CA GLU A 3 -13.61 -5.23 -22.84
C GLU A 3 -13.39 -4.93 -21.34
N PRO A 4 -12.33 -4.20 -20.97
CA PRO A 4 -12.04 -3.89 -19.58
C PRO A 4 -13.18 -3.06 -18.98
N SER A 5 -13.54 -3.36 -17.74
CA SER A 5 -14.64 -2.67 -17.04
C SER A 5 -14.32 -1.17 -16.85
N GLU A 6 -15.33 -0.32 -16.67
CA GLU A 6 -15.13 1.13 -16.45
C GLU A 6 -14.22 1.44 -15.25
N ARG A 7 -14.29 0.63 -14.18
CA ARG A 7 -13.34 0.67 -13.05
C ARG A 7 -11.90 0.34 -13.45
N GLU A 8 -11.74 -0.58 -14.39
CA GLU A 8 -10.47 -1.06 -14.90
C GLU A 8 -9.84 -0.03 -15.86
N LEU A 9 -10.67 0.63 -16.66
CA LEU A 9 -10.29 1.78 -17.47
C LEU A 9 -9.93 3.00 -16.61
N GLN A 10 -10.69 3.28 -15.54
CA GLN A 10 -10.31 4.31 -14.57
C GLN A 10 -8.98 3.96 -13.87
N ARG A 11 -8.74 2.69 -13.52
CA ARG A 11 -7.44 2.19 -13.00
C ARG A 11 -6.31 2.42 -14.01
N LEU A 12 -6.47 1.99 -15.25
CA LEU A 12 -5.45 2.12 -16.30
C LEU A 12 -5.13 3.58 -16.65
N ASN A 13 -6.14 4.46 -16.62
CA ASN A 13 -5.99 5.87 -16.97
C ASN A 13 -5.44 6.74 -15.82
N LEU A 14 -5.59 6.28 -14.56
CA LEU A 14 -5.03 6.95 -13.39
C LEU A 14 -3.57 6.55 -13.08
N LEU A 15 -3.11 5.35 -13.47
CA LEU A 15 -1.95 4.70 -12.85
C LEU A 15 -0.79 4.29 -13.78
N GLY A 16 -0.91 4.47 -15.11
CA GLY A 16 0.05 3.86 -16.04
C GLY A 16 -0.02 2.32 -15.99
N PRO A 17 0.85 1.56 -16.70
CA PRO A 17 0.87 0.12 -16.56
C PRO A 17 1.21 -0.23 -15.11
N TRP A 18 0.23 -0.80 -14.40
CA TRP A 18 0.40 -1.31 -13.06
C TRP A 18 1.43 -2.45 -13.14
N PRO A 19 2.59 -2.36 -12.45
CA PRO A 19 3.53 -3.46 -12.46
C PRO A 19 2.87 -4.64 -11.74
N THR A 20 3.01 -5.86 -12.28
CA THR A 20 2.47 -7.09 -11.69
C THR A 20 2.74 -7.18 -10.18
N GLY A 21 3.92 -6.73 -9.73
CA GLY A 21 4.28 -6.71 -8.31
C GLY A 21 3.39 -5.86 -7.40
N ALA A 22 2.64 -4.88 -7.91
CA ALA A 22 1.72 -4.09 -7.09
C ALA A 22 0.34 -4.78 -6.92
N GLU A 23 -0.09 -5.58 -7.90
CA GLU A 23 -1.28 -6.45 -7.78
C GLU A 23 -1.03 -7.55 -6.74
N ASP A 24 0.14 -8.19 -6.82
CA ASP A 24 0.55 -9.20 -5.83
C ASP A 24 0.63 -8.61 -4.42
N LEU A 25 1.07 -7.35 -4.29
CA LEU A 25 1.13 -6.63 -3.03
C LEU A 25 -0.27 -6.39 -2.44
N GLU A 26 -1.22 -5.91 -3.26
CA GLU A 26 -2.61 -5.68 -2.84
C GLU A 26 -3.28 -7.00 -2.42
N ALA A 27 -3.03 -8.08 -3.16
CA ALA A 27 -3.55 -9.41 -2.82
C ALA A 27 -2.95 -9.96 -1.51
N SER A 28 -1.68 -9.68 -1.24
CA SER A 28 -0.97 -10.17 -0.04
C SER A 28 -1.27 -9.35 1.21
N HIS A 29 -1.70 -8.09 1.05
CA HIS A 29 -1.96 -7.16 2.16
C HIS A 29 -3.37 -6.54 2.05
N PRO A 30 -4.45 -7.33 2.22
CA PRO A 30 -5.83 -6.87 2.00
C PRO A 30 -6.29 -5.77 2.98
N ASP A 31 -5.61 -5.62 4.12
CA ASP A 31 -5.86 -4.55 5.09
C ASP A 31 -5.28 -3.18 4.66
N TRP A 32 -4.51 -3.16 3.57
CA TRP A 32 -3.82 -1.98 3.09
C TRP A 32 -4.36 -1.56 1.72
N MET A 33 -4.76 -0.30 1.63
CA MET A 33 -4.98 0.37 0.36
C MET A 33 -3.62 0.77 -0.21
N ILE A 34 -3.28 0.30 -1.41
CA ILE A 34 -2.00 0.56 -2.07
C ILE A 34 -2.24 1.37 -3.35
N TRP A 35 -1.47 2.43 -3.55
CA TRP A 35 -1.57 3.26 -4.75
C TRP A 35 -0.24 3.94 -5.06
N ARG A 36 -0.12 4.47 -6.28
CA ARG A 36 1.01 5.32 -6.66
C ARG A 36 0.58 6.78 -6.66
N SER A 37 1.30 7.62 -5.92
CA SER A 37 1.06 9.06 -5.92
C SER A 37 1.31 9.64 -7.32
N ARG A 38 0.60 10.72 -7.64
CA ARG A 38 0.74 11.42 -8.93
C ARG A 38 0.97 12.91 -8.68
N GLY A 39 2.03 13.43 -9.27
CA GLY A 39 2.34 14.86 -9.27
C GLY A 39 1.30 15.66 -10.07
N GLN A 40 1.23 16.97 -9.84
CA GLN A 40 0.31 17.86 -10.59
C GLN A 40 0.63 17.90 -12.10
N ASP A 41 1.88 17.61 -12.46
CA ASP A 41 2.37 17.49 -13.84
C ASP A 41 2.11 16.10 -14.46
N GLY A 42 1.45 15.21 -13.73
CA GLY A 42 1.17 13.85 -14.15
C GLY A 42 2.34 12.88 -14.02
N THR A 43 3.47 13.32 -13.44
CA THR A 43 4.58 12.41 -13.13
C THR A 43 4.18 11.43 -12.03
N HIS A 44 4.69 10.20 -12.13
CA HIS A 44 4.47 9.23 -11.08
C HIS A 44 5.39 9.52 -9.90
N GLY A 45 4.77 9.80 -8.75
CA GLY A 45 5.43 9.95 -7.47
C GLY A 45 5.67 8.60 -6.77
N PRO A 46 5.89 8.63 -5.44
CA PRO A 46 6.18 7.43 -4.68
C PRO A 46 4.95 6.52 -4.58
N TRP A 47 5.23 5.25 -4.31
CA TRP A 47 4.26 4.27 -3.86
C TRP A 47 3.82 4.59 -2.43
N MET A 48 2.53 4.41 -2.18
CA MET A 48 1.86 4.72 -0.93
C MET A 48 1.06 3.50 -0.51
N ALA A 49 1.03 3.24 0.80
CA ALA A 49 0.05 2.33 1.39
C ALA A 49 -0.60 2.98 2.60
N GLN A 50 -1.90 2.78 2.79
CA GLN A 50 -2.61 3.22 3.98
C GLN A 50 -3.57 2.14 4.44
N ARG A 51 -3.61 1.94 5.76
CA ARG A 51 -4.64 1.14 6.41
C ARG A 51 -5.72 2.03 7.00
N PRO A 52 -6.99 1.59 7.02
CA PRO A 52 -8.10 2.38 7.56
C PRO A 52 -8.13 2.40 9.10
N GLU A 53 -7.32 1.57 9.78
CA GLU A 53 -7.34 1.48 11.24
C GLU A 53 -6.61 2.66 11.94
N PHE A 54 -7.22 3.12 13.04
CA PHE A 54 -6.60 4.07 13.95
C PHE A 54 -5.65 3.36 14.91
N LEU A 55 -4.42 3.83 14.98
CA LEU A 55 -3.42 3.25 15.88
C LEU A 55 -3.45 3.92 17.24
N THR A 56 -3.42 3.10 18.29
CA THR A 56 -3.23 3.58 19.65
C THR A 56 -1.83 4.21 19.82
N PRO A 57 -1.63 5.09 20.82
CA PRO A 57 -0.30 5.65 21.09
C PRO A 57 0.78 4.59 21.38
N ARG A 58 0.42 3.46 22.02
CA ARG A 58 1.34 2.33 22.28
C ARG A 58 1.83 1.71 20.97
N GLN A 59 0.92 1.40 20.05
CA GLN A 59 1.22 0.85 18.73
C GLN A 59 2.13 1.79 17.94
N GLN A 60 1.82 3.10 17.93
CA GLN A 60 2.65 4.09 17.25
C GLN A 60 4.06 4.19 17.84
N THR A 61 4.19 4.10 19.17
CA THR A 61 5.47 4.11 19.88
C THR A 61 6.32 2.89 19.51
N ARG A 62 5.69 1.75 19.23
CA ARG A 62 6.34 0.52 18.75
C ARG A 62 6.64 0.50 17.25
N GLY A 63 6.38 1.62 16.56
CA GLY A 63 6.77 1.78 15.16
C GLY A 63 5.68 1.43 14.15
N LEU A 64 4.47 1.08 14.59
CA LEU A 64 3.33 0.91 13.69
C LEU A 64 2.95 2.27 13.06
N ARG A 65 2.62 2.26 11.78
CA ARG A 65 2.25 3.44 10.98
C ARG A 65 0.96 3.19 10.22
N SER A 66 0.09 4.20 10.12
CA SER A 66 -1.14 4.09 9.32
C SER A 66 -0.90 4.36 7.84
N THR A 67 0.21 5.02 7.51
CA THR A 67 0.61 5.34 6.14
C THR A 67 2.08 4.98 5.93
N LEU A 68 2.39 4.36 4.80
CA LEU A 68 3.73 4.03 4.32
C LEU A 68 3.96 4.69 2.97
N THR A 69 5.23 5.00 2.70
CA THR A 69 5.67 5.62 1.44
C THR A 69 7.00 5.00 1.02
N ALA A 70 7.16 4.69 -0.26
CA ALA A 70 8.38 4.14 -0.83
C ALA A 70 8.56 4.57 -2.29
N ASP A 71 9.79 4.64 -2.77
CA ASP A 71 10.07 5.01 -4.17
C ASP A 71 9.79 3.85 -5.14
N THR A 72 9.92 2.61 -4.65
CA THR A 72 9.67 1.39 -5.42
C THR A 72 8.62 0.48 -4.78
N VAL A 73 8.01 -0.40 -5.58
CA VAL A 73 7.03 -1.38 -5.10
C VAL A 73 7.66 -2.43 -4.20
N ASP A 74 8.89 -2.86 -4.50
CA ASP A 74 9.66 -3.79 -3.66
C ASP A 74 9.93 -3.22 -2.26
N GLU A 75 10.31 -1.93 -2.19
CA GLU A 75 10.50 -1.26 -0.90
C GLU A 75 9.19 -1.14 -0.14
N LEU A 76 8.08 -0.83 -0.81
CA LEU A 76 6.77 -0.81 -0.18
C LEU A 76 6.41 -2.19 0.41
N GLY A 77 6.68 -3.27 -0.33
CA GLY A 77 6.46 -4.64 0.15
C GLY A 77 7.24 -4.95 1.42
N ARG A 78 8.54 -4.60 1.45
CA ARG A 78 9.35 -4.77 2.66
C ARG A 78 8.82 -3.97 3.85
N LEU A 79 8.30 -2.77 3.62
CA LEU A 79 7.69 -1.96 4.66
C LEU A 79 6.40 -2.60 5.19
N LEU A 80 5.55 -3.12 4.30
CA LEU A 80 4.32 -3.82 4.68
C LEU A 80 4.62 -5.08 5.52
N ASP A 81 5.56 -5.91 5.08
CA ASP A 81 6.02 -7.08 5.85
C ASP A 81 6.52 -6.70 7.24
N ALA A 82 7.26 -5.58 7.33
CA ALA A 82 7.73 -5.08 8.62
C ALA A 82 6.57 -4.62 9.52
N GLN A 83 5.53 -3.99 8.96
CA GLN A 83 4.34 -3.58 9.71
C GLN A 83 3.53 -4.78 10.22
N GLU A 84 3.37 -5.84 9.42
CA GLU A 84 2.69 -7.05 9.85
C GLU A 84 3.44 -7.73 11.01
N ARG A 85 4.77 -7.87 10.91
CA ARG A 85 5.59 -8.42 12.02
C ARG A 85 5.47 -7.62 13.32
N LEU A 86 5.41 -6.29 13.23
CA LEU A 86 5.19 -5.43 14.40
C LEU A 86 3.78 -5.64 14.98
N ARG A 87 2.77 -5.85 14.13
CA ARG A 87 1.38 -6.11 14.54
C ARG A 87 1.27 -7.46 15.25
N GLU A 88 1.93 -8.49 14.76
CA GLU A 88 1.98 -9.82 15.39
C GLU A 88 2.64 -9.78 16.77
N GLN A 89 3.73 -9.01 16.90
CA GLN A 89 4.40 -8.79 18.19
C GLN A 89 3.51 -8.02 19.18
N GLU A 90 2.79 -7.01 18.70
CA GLU A 90 1.79 -6.30 19.53
C GLU A 90 0.68 -7.22 20.02
N ALA A 91 0.17 -8.10 19.16
CA ALA A 91 -0.89 -9.03 19.52
C ALA A 91 -0.43 -10.10 20.53
N SER A 92 0.87 -10.43 20.54
CA SER A 92 1.45 -11.44 21.43
C SER A 92 1.84 -10.89 22.83
N ASP A 93 1.91 -9.56 22.98
CA ASP A 93 2.37 -8.85 24.18
C ASP A 93 1.21 -8.16 24.94
N GLY A 94 -0.04 -8.47 24.55
CA GLY A 94 -1.28 -8.01 25.19
C GLY A 94 -1.93 -9.11 26.01
#